data_AF-A0A2S0M8F5-F1
#
_entry.id   AF-A0A2S0M8F5-F1
#
_cell.length_a   1.000
_cell.length_b   1.000
_cell.length_c   1.000
_cell.angle_alpha   90.00
_cell.angle_beta   90.00
_cell.angle_gamma   90.00
#
_symmetry.space_group_name_H-M   'P 1'
#
loop_
_entity.id
_entity.type
_entity.pdbx_description
1 polymer ?
#
loop_
_entity_poly.entity_id
_entity_poly.type
_entity_poly.pdbx_seq_one_letter_code
_entity_poly.pdbx_strand_id
1 'polypeptide(L)'
;MIRCKKIAVILAVFSAMGMVVQGQGNGDNIAFSQGARTPLPALAPAAYEGHFWRVDAENNGGLPRNFRTCQSPFHKVEHKYASEVDSSYIPSRKGLDDLRISGSGQFSARQFDALVHELRKKTRGPIYDIDLRQESHGFFNGTAVSWYGRHDWGNIGKSPTAVLADEQQRLQAALGKDVIVYDQGKGDLPVHPRAMAVRRVQTEQELADSKGIHYVRLANTDHLWPTPDEIDAFLAFVRTLPDDAWLHFHCEAGAGRTTAYMVMYDMIKNPGLPYKDIVYRQYEIGGNYTPHDVAHPKQSDWKGPYYHEKHEMVSLFYQYVQDQVRQGGSQSWSQWLKNKRMRVNNS
;
A
#
# COMPACT_ATOMS: atom_id res chain seq x y z
N MET A 1 -20.44 7.68 -55.48
CA MET A 1 -19.57 8.59 -56.24
C MET A 1 -19.45 9.91 -55.46
N ILE A 2 -18.30 10.57 -55.54
CA ILE A 2 -17.89 11.84 -54.87
C ILE A 2 -17.29 11.62 -53.47
N ARG A 3 -16.06 11.10 -53.32
CA ARG A 3 -14.70 11.69 -53.45
C ARG A 3 -14.28 12.63 -52.29
N CYS A 4 -13.33 12.11 -51.48
CA CYS A 4 -12.53 12.80 -50.48
C CYS A 4 -11.82 14.06 -51.00
N LYS A 5 -11.63 15.05 -50.13
CA LYS A 5 -10.43 15.90 -50.11
C LYS A 5 -9.95 16.12 -48.67
N LYS A 6 -8.72 15.65 -48.43
CA LYS A 6 -7.88 15.99 -47.27
C LYS A 6 -7.46 17.45 -47.39
N ILE A 7 -7.47 18.20 -46.30
CA ILE A 7 -6.78 19.48 -46.17
C ILE A 7 -5.77 19.32 -45.05
N ALA A 8 -4.49 19.36 -45.43
CA ALA A 8 -3.37 19.56 -44.53
C ALA A 8 -3.07 21.06 -44.51
N VAL A 9 -2.89 21.64 -43.33
CA VAL A 9 -2.30 22.97 -43.16
C VAL A 9 -1.15 22.85 -42.17
N ILE A 10 0.05 23.08 -42.70
CA ILE A 10 1.28 23.36 -41.96
C ILE A 10 1.53 24.86 -42.11
N LEU A 11 1.86 25.53 -41.01
CA LEU A 11 2.69 26.74 -40.81
C LEU A 11 2.28 27.31 -39.44
N ALA A 12 3.09 27.98 -38.62
CA ALA A 12 4.52 28.23 -38.55
C ALA A 12 4.79 28.83 -37.16
N VAL A 13 6.05 28.76 -36.74
CA VAL A 13 6.64 29.35 -35.53
C VAL A 13 6.46 30.87 -35.49
N PHE A 14 6.07 31.41 -34.32
CA PHE A 14 6.44 32.77 -33.92
C PHE A 14 6.91 32.80 -32.47
N SER A 15 8.10 33.34 -32.29
CA SER A 15 8.75 33.70 -31.03
C SER A 15 8.24 35.08 -30.59
N ALA A 16 7.92 35.24 -29.30
CA ALA A 16 7.93 36.55 -28.64
C ALA A 16 8.19 36.37 -27.14
N MET A 17 9.19 37.12 -26.67
CA MET A 17 9.67 37.18 -25.29
C MET A 17 8.66 37.82 -24.34
N GLY A 18 8.59 37.24 -23.13
CA GLY A 18 8.68 37.98 -21.87
C GLY A 18 7.44 38.68 -21.32
N MET A 19 6.88 38.14 -20.24
CA MET A 19 6.82 38.87 -18.95
C MET A 19 6.73 37.85 -17.81
N VAL A 20 7.69 37.95 -16.89
CA VAL A 20 7.80 37.17 -15.65
C VAL A 20 6.81 37.73 -14.64
N VAL A 21 5.86 36.91 -14.19
CA VAL A 21 5.12 37.15 -12.95
C VAL A 21 5.72 36.23 -11.90
N GLN A 22 6.37 36.84 -10.90
CA GLN A 22 6.90 36.17 -9.72
C GLN A 22 5.73 35.64 -8.88
N GLY A 23 5.42 34.36 -9.03
CA GLY A 23 4.70 33.60 -8.01
C GLY A 23 5.72 33.08 -6.99
N GLN A 24 5.63 33.56 -5.75
CA GLN A 24 6.36 33.00 -4.61
C GLN A 24 5.97 31.52 -4.43
N GLY A 25 6.76 30.64 -5.00
CA GLY A 25 6.77 29.23 -4.62
C GLY A 25 7.59 29.09 -3.34
N ASN A 26 6.93 28.84 -2.21
CA ASN A 26 7.56 28.15 -1.09
C ASN A 26 7.86 26.71 -1.56
N GLY A 27 8.94 26.57 -2.30
CA GLY A 27 9.59 25.29 -2.51
C GLY A 27 10.43 25.00 -1.29
N ASP A 28 9.88 24.23 -0.35
CA ASP A 28 10.69 23.60 0.68
C ASP A 28 11.73 22.75 -0.04
N ASN A 29 12.98 23.22 -0.03
CA ASN A 29 14.14 22.49 -0.51
C ASN A 29 14.33 21.28 0.42
N ILE A 30 13.67 20.16 0.09
CA ILE A 30 13.95 18.87 0.72
C ILE A 30 15.36 18.48 0.26
N ALA A 31 16.33 18.65 1.15
CA ALA A 31 17.68 18.15 0.97
C ALA A 31 17.60 16.63 0.79
N PHE A 32 18.07 16.15 -0.37
CA PHE A 32 18.28 14.72 -0.57
C PHE A 32 19.33 14.27 0.43
N SER A 33 18.97 13.40 1.37
CA SER A 33 20.01 12.64 2.06
C SER A 33 20.72 11.81 0.99
N GLN A 34 22.05 11.80 0.97
CA GLN A 34 22.83 10.91 0.10
C GLN A 34 22.71 9.44 0.52
N GLY A 35 21.56 9.03 1.05
CA GLY A 35 21.11 7.66 1.12
C GLY A 35 20.91 7.12 -0.29
N ALA A 36 22.02 6.90 -1.00
CA ALA A 36 22.16 5.73 -1.85
C ALA A 36 21.38 4.62 -1.16
N ARG A 37 20.40 4.01 -1.87
CA ARG A 37 19.64 2.83 -1.45
C ARG A 37 20.32 2.24 -0.23
N THR A 38 19.67 2.07 0.92
CA THR A 38 20.00 0.82 1.59
C THR A 38 19.60 -0.18 0.53
N PRO A 39 20.52 -0.80 -0.22
CA PRO A 39 20.05 -1.81 -1.15
C PRO A 39 19.37 -2.85 -0.23
N LEU A 40 18.78 -3.88 -0.78
CA LEU A 40 18.53 -5.06 0.04
C LEU A 40 19.80 -5.96 0.09
N PRO A 41 21.08 -5.52 0.31
CA PRO A 41 22.23 -6.38 0.06
C PRO A 41 22.66 -7.15 1.33
N ALA A 42 21.92 -7.07 2.45
CA ALA A 42 22.35 -7.61 3.74
C ALA A 42 21.36 -8.57 4.41
N LEU A 43 20.22 -8.82 3.77
CA LEU A 43 19.24 -9.76 4.30
C LEU A 43 19.59 -11.10 3.70
N ALA A 44 20.42 -11.89 4.40
CA ALA A 44 20.52 -13.31 4.12
C ALA A 44 19.09 -13.88 4.23
N PRO A 45 18.36 -14.16 3.12
CA PRO A 45 16.92 -14.45 3.21
C PRO A 45 16.65 -15.69 4.07
N ALA A 46 17.61 -16.61 4.09
CA ALA A 46 17.68 -17.75 5.01
C ALA A 46 17.49 -17.37 6.50
N ALA A 47 17.98 -16.20 6.93
CA ALA A 47 17.84 -15.72 8.31
C ALA A 47 16.42 -15.25 8.65
N TYR A 48 15.55 -15.10 7.64
CA TYR A 48 14.17 -14.63 7.77
C TYR A 48 13.15 -15.68 7.37
N GLU A 49 13.60 -16.91 7.07
CA GLU A 49 12.72 -18.01 6.67
C GLU A 49 11.54 -18.17 7.64
N GLY A 50 10.36 -18.32 7.05
CA GLY A 50 9.17 -18.60 7.83
C GLY A 50 9.29 -19.95 8.51
N HIS A 51 8.82 -20.05 9.76
CA HIS A 51 9.01 -21.24 10.59
C HIS A 51 7.78 -21.62 11.43
N PHE A 52 6.71 -20.82 11.45
CA PHE A 52 5.45 -21.22 12.07
C PHE A 52 4.22 -20.58 11.41
N TRP A 53 3.05 -21.19 11.62
CA TRP A 53 1.76 -20.60 11.24
C TRP A 53 1.30 -19.61 12.32
N ARG A 54 1.32 -18.32 12.00
CA ARG A 54 0.71 -17.25 12.83
C ARG A 54 -0.79 -17.19 12.55
N VAL A 55 -1.60 -17.03 13.59
CA VAL A 55 -3.01 -16.63 13.46
C VAL A 55 -3.08 -15.12 13.26
N ASP A 56 -3.52 -14.71 12.07
CA ASP A 56 -3.67 -13.29 11.72
C ASP A 56 -5.02 -12.74 12.20
N ALA A 57 -6.08 -13.55 12.05
CA ALA A 57 -7.42 -13.20 12.49
C ALA A 57 -8.29 -14.43 12.77
N GLU A 58 -8.85 -14.49 13.97
CA GLU A 58 -9.79 -15.54 14.36
C GLU A 58 -11.08 -15.44 13.56
N ASN A 59 -11.60 -16.59 13.14
CA ASN A 59 -12.84 -16.64 12.37
C ASN A 59 -14.01 -16.12 13.21
N ASN A 60 -14.46 -14.89 13.01
CA ASN A 60 -15.58 -14.28 13.76
C ASN A 60 -16.36 -13.30 12.87
N GLY A 61 -17.57 -12.91 13.29
CA GLY A 61 -18.46 -12.07 12.47
C GLY A 61 -18.25 -10.55 12.58
N GLY A 62 -17.18 -10.09 13.22
CA GLY A 62 -16.87 -8.66 13.34
C GLY A 62 -16.27 -8.07 12.07
N LEU A 63 -15.98 -6.77 12.08
CA LEU A 63 -15.11 -6.17 11.06
C LEU A 63 -13.63 -6.48 11.37
N PRO A 64 -12.76 -6.54 10.35
CA PRO A 64 -11.33 -6.61 10.59
C PRO A 64 -10.84 -5.37 11.35
N ARG A 65 -9.74 -5.53 12.09
CA ARG A 65 -9.10 -4.42 12.80
C ARG A 65 -8.74 -3.30 11.83
N ASN A 66 -8.73 -2.06 12.32
CA ASN A 66 -8.37 -0.87 11.55
C ASN A 66 -9.20 -0.67 10.27
N PHE A 67 -10.38 -1.29 10.17
CA PHE A 67 -11.30 -1.05 9.07
C PHE A 67 -11.71 0.42 9.02
N ARG A 68 -11.50 1.05 7.87
CA ARG A 68 -11.83 2.44 7.59
C ARG A 68 -12.17 2.63 6.13
N THR A 69 -12.94 3.67 5.84
CA THR A 69 -13.31 4.05 4.47
C THR A 69 -12.95 5.51 4.23
N CYS A 70 -12.88 5.94 2.98
CA CYS A 70 -12.72 7.34 2.64
C CYS A 70 -13.84 8.25 3.21
N GLN A 71 -14.99 7.67 3.56
CA GLN A 71 -16.12 8.34 4.20
C GLN A 71 -16.07 8.31 5.74
N SER A 72 -15.05 7.71 6.34
CA SER A 72 -14.89 7.73 7.79
C SER A 72 -14.69 9.18 8.29
N PRO A 73 -15.19 9.49 9.50
CA PRO A 73 -14.91 10.78 10.13
C PRO A 73 -13.43 10.89 10.46
N PHE A 74 -12.94 12.13 10.56
CA PHE A 74 -11.59 12.38 11.06
C PHE A 74 -11.52 12.14 12.57
N HIS A 75 -10.46 11.46 12.99
CA HIS A 75 -10.12 11.18 14.37
C HIS A 75 -9.09 12.19 14.89
N LYS A 76 -9.03 12.34 16.22
CA LYS A 76 -8.03 13.18 16.86
C LYS A 76 -6.63 12.62 16.64
N VAL A 77 -5.66 13.53 16.52
CA VAL A 77 -4.24 13.16 16.47
C VAL A 77 -3.85 12.35 17.71
N GLU A 78 -3.34 11.14 17.49
CA GLU A 78 -2.76 10.30 18.52
C GLU A 78 -1.54 10.97 19.18
N HIS A 79 -1.38 10.78 20.49
CA HIS A 79 -0.27 11.35 21.26
C HIS A 79 1.11 11.02 20.67
N LYS A 80 1.28 9.83 20.09
CA LYS A 80 2.56 9.39 19.50
C LYS A 80 3.00 10.21 18.28
N TYR A 81 2.07 10.93 17.63
CA TYR A 81 2.32 11.79 16.47
C TYR A 81 2.11 13.28 16.77
N ALA A 82 1.90 13.67 18.03
CA ALA A 82 1.57 15.05 18.40
C ALA A 82 2.67 16.07 18.06
N SER A 83 3.93 15.62 17.91
CA SER A 83 5.05 16.47 17.47
C SER A 83 5.20 16.57 15.95
N GLU A 84 4.53 15.71 15.19
CA GLU A 84 4.65 15.61 13.72
C GLU A 84 3.37 16.05 13.00
N VAL A 85 2.24 15.97 13.68
CA VAL A 85 0.92 16.28 13.15
C VAL A 85 0.30 17.43 13.95
N ASP A 86 0.13 18.56 13.28
CA ASP A 86 -0.51 19.74 13.85
C ASP A 86 -2.02 19.49 14.05
N SER A 87 -2.42 19.26 15.30
CA SER A 87 -3.82 18.98 15.67
C SER A 87 -4.81 20.13 15.42
N SER A 88 -4.33 21.35 15.13
CA SER A 88 -5.18 22.49 14.77
C SER A 88 -5.48 22.56 13.27
N TYR A 89 -4.70 21.86 12.46
CA TYR A 89 -4.88 21.80 11.02
C TYR A 89 -6.01 20.84 10.66
N ILE A 90 -7.01 21.32 9.91
CA ILE A 90 -8.11 20.49 9.41
C ILE A 90 -7.86 20.21 7.93
N PRO A 91 -7.51 18.98 7.53
CA PRO A 91 -7.22 18.68 6.13
C PRO A 91 -8.49 18.71 5.27
N SER A 92 -8.32 19.04 3.99
CA SER A 92 -9.44 19.08 3.04
C SER A 92 -10.07 17.71 2.79
N ARG A 93 -11.41 17.64 2.86
CA ARG A 93 -12.20 16.47 2.41
C ARG A 93 -12.50 16.45 0.91
N LYS A 94 -12.08 17.47 0.16
CA LYS A 94 -12.35 17.56 -1.29
C LYS A 94 -11.88 16.28 -2.00
N GLY A 95 -12.79 15.61 -2.71
CA GLY A 95 -12.53 14.38 -3.45
C GLY A 95 -12.24 13.14 -2.59
N LEU A 96 -12.32 13.22 -1.26
CA LEU A 96 -12.11 12.08 -0.37
C LEU A 96 -13.37 11.20 -0.28
N ASP A 97 -14.54 11.80 -0.05
CA ASP A 97 -15.78 11.03 0.16
C ASP A 97 -16.21 10.21 -1.06
N ASP A 98 -15.76 10.62 -2.25
CA ASP A 98 -15.97 9.95 -3.54
C ASP A 98 -14.74 9.13 -4.02
N LEU A 99 -13.69 9.03 -3.21
CA LEU A 99 -12.45 8.33 -3.58
C LEU A 99 -12.65 6.81 -3.75
N ARG A 100 -13.72 6.25 -3.16
CA ARG A 100 -14.10 4.83 -3.24
C ARG A 100 -13.00 3.88 -2.80
N ILE A 101 -12.35 4.21 -1.68
CA ILE A 101 -11.36 3.34 -1.06
C ILE A 101 -11.69 3.01 0.39
N SER A 102 -11.17 1.89 0.83
CA SER A 102 -11.18 1.46 2.22
C SER A 102 -9.89 0.71 2.53
N GLY A 103 -9.60 0.52 3.82
CA GLY A 103 -8.57 -0.42 4.19
C GLY A 103 -8.74 -0.98 5.58
N SER A 104 -8.10 -2.12 5.84
CA SER A 104 -8.10 -2.81 7.13
C SER A 104 -6.87 -3.67 7.33
N GLY A 105 -6.74 -4.27 8.51
CA GLY A 105 -5.87 -5.44 8.68
C GLY A 105 -6.48 -6.70 8.08
N GLN A 106 -5.76 -7.80 8.21
CA GLN A 106 -6.19 -9.11 7.75
C GLN A 106 -7.56 -9.46 8.33
N PHE A 107 -8.43 -9.98 7.47
CA PHE A 107 -9.73 -10.53 7.85
C PHE A 107 -9.68 -12.06 7.83
N SER A 108 -10.48 -12.68 8.69
CA SER A 108 -10.94 -14.06 8.55
C SER A 108 -12.09 -14.17 7.53
N ALA A 109 -12.50 -15.39 7.18
CA ALA A 109 -13.58 -15.60 6.21
C ALA A 109 -14.90 -14.94 6.62
N ARG A 110 -15.28 -15.00 7.90
CA ARG A 110 -16.50 -14.33 8.40
C ARG A 110 -16.34 -12.81 8.53
N GLN A 111 -15.13 -12.31 8.81
CA GLN A 111 -14.89 -10.87 8.82
C GLN A 111 -14.91 -10.30 7.40
N PHE A 112 -14.47 -11.08 6.40
CA PHE A 112 -14.60 -10.71 5.00
C PHE A 112 -16.06 -10.58 4.57
N ASP A 113 -16.94 -11.49 5.03
CA ASP A 113 -18.39 -11.37 4.81
C ASP A 113 -18.95 -10.05 5.38
N ALA A 114 -18.58 -9.70 6.62
CA ALA A 114 -19.00 -8.45 7.25
C ALA A 114 -18.46 -7.23 6.51
N LEU A 115 -17.19 -7.26 6.10
CA LEU A 115 -16.53 -6.21 5.33
C LEU A 115 -17.24 -5.99 3.98
N VAL A 116 -17.45 -7.05 3.21
CA VAL A 116 -18.12 -6.96 1.90
C VAL A 116 -19.54 -6.41 2.08
N HIS A 117 -20.26 -6.83 3.11
CA HIS A 117 -21.57 -6.30 3.44
C HIS A 117 -21.54 -4.78 3.68
N GLU A 118 -20.57 -4.27 4.46
CA GLU A 118 -20.42 -2.82 4.69
C GLU A 118 -20.05 -2.05 3.42
N LEU A 119 -19.16 -2.59 2.59
CA LEU A 119 -18.76 -1.92 1.35
C LEU A 119 -19.91 -1.88 0.33
N ARG A 120 -20.74 -2.92 0.25
CA ARG A 120 -21.91 -2.96 -0.64
C ARG A 120 -23.01 -1.96 -0.27
N LYS A 121 -23.02 -1.42 0.96
CA LYS A 121 -23.86 -0.26 1.32
C LYS A 121 -23.40 1.04 0.67
N LYS A 122 -22.13 1.12 0.27
CA LYS A 122 -21.46 2.34 -0.21
C LYS A 122 -21.26 2.37 -1.72
N THR A 123 -21.23 1.21 -2.38
CA THR A 123 -21.03 1.12 -3.83
C THR A 123 -21.88 0.03 -4.47
N ARG A 124 -22.27 0.28 -5.72
CA ARG A 124 -22.85 -0.70 -6.63
C ARG A 124 -21.84 -1.22 -7.66
N GLY A 125 -20.68 -0.56 -7.77
CA GLY A 125 -19.61 -0.92 -8.70
C GLY A 125 -18.83 -2.17 -8.26
N PRO A 126 -17.85 -2.60 -9.06
CA PRO A 126 -16.98 -3.71 -8.70
C PRO A 126 -16.14 -3.35 -7.46
N ILE A 127 -16.01 -4.31 -6.54
CA ILE A 127 -15.13 -4.21 -5.38
C ILE A 127 -13.89 -5.04 -5.68
N TYR A 128 -12.73 -4.47 -5.41
CA TYR A 128 -11.44 -5.14 -5.51
C TYR A 128 -10.84 -5.29 -4.12
N ASP A 129 -10.48 -6.51 -3.79
CA ASP A 129 -9.62 -6.84 -2.67
C ASP A 129 -8.16 -6.72 -3.13
N ILE A 130 -7.46 -5.73 -2.59
CA ILE A 130 -6.08 -5.41 -2.93
C ILE A 130 -5.20 -5.92 -1.79
N ASP A 131 -4.73 -7.14 -1.96
CA ASP A 131 -3.82 -7.82 -1.05
C ASP A 131 -2.39 -7.33 -1.26
N LEU A 132 -1.85 -6.67 -0.22
CA LEU A 132 -0.53 -6.08 -0.23
C LEU A 132 0.54 -6.98 0.43
N ARG A 133 0.24 -8.25 0.72
CA ARG A 133 1.08 -9.11 1.55
C ARG A 133 2.09 -9.89 0.72
N GLN A 134 3.36 -9.87 1.09
CA GLN A 134 4.38 -10.72 0.47
C GLN A 134 4.46 -12.08 1.18
N GLU A 135 4.25 -12.10 2.48
CA GLU A 135 4.20 -13.30 3.30
C GLU A 135 3.14 -14.27 2.79
N SER A 136 3.48 -15.56 2.75
CA SER A 136 2.55 -16.63 2.36
C SER A 136 1.43 -16.71 3.39
N HIS A 137 0.17 -16.63 2.94
CA HIS A 137 -0.98 -16.64 3.84
C HIS A 137 -2.22 -17.25 3.18
N GLY A 138 -3.24 -17.47 3.98
CA GLY A 138 -4.52 -18.00 3.53
C GLY A 138 -5.41 -18.36 4.71
N PHE A 139 -6.30 -19.32 4.52
CA PHE A 139 -7.33 -19.64 5.51
C PHE A 139 -7.32 -21.12 5.87
N PHE A 140 -7.23 -21.41 7.17
CA PHE A 140 -7.50 -22.74 7.72
C PHE A 140 -8.85 -22.74 8.42
N ASN A 141 -9.80 -23.51 7.90
CA ASN A 141 -11.19 -23.56 8.39
C ASN A 141 -11.85 -22.16 8.51
N GLY A 142 -11.43 -21.22 7.67
CA GLY A 142 -11.87 -19.82 7.68
C GLY A 142 -11.13 -18.89 8.65
N THR A 143 -10.26 -19.39 9.53
CA THR A 143 -9.32 -18.56 10.31
C THR A 143 -8.17 -18.13 9.41
N ALA A 144 -7.83 -16.84 9.43
CA ALA A 144 -6.72 -16.32 8.63
C ALA A 144 -5.38 -16.64 9.29
N VAL A 145 -4.44 -17.14 8.50
CA VAL A 145 -3.10 -17.54 8.95
C VAL A 145 -2.03 -17.10 7.96
N SER A 146 -0.83 -16.83 8.45
CA SER A 146 0.36 -16.63 7.62
C SER A 146 1.53 -17.49 8.06
N TRP A 147 2.40 -17.80 7.11
CA TRP A 147 3.66 -18.50 7.37
C TRP A 147 4.72 -17.48 7.79
N TYR A 148 4.83 -17.31 9.10
CA TYR A 148 5.58 -16.22 9.71
C TYR A 148 7.06 -16.54 9.85
N GLY A 149 7.89 -15.59 9.43
CA GLY A 149 9.33 -15.53 9.69
C GLY A 149 9.67 -14.24 10.46
N ARG A 150 10.92 -14.09 10.90
CA ARG A 150 11.35 -12.87 11.60
C ARG A 150 10.96 -11.63 10.78
N HIS A 151 10.41 -10.60 11.41
CA HIS A 151 9.90 -9.38 10.79
C HIS A 151 8.78 -9.55 9.74
N ASP A 152 8.13 -10.72 9.69
CA ASP A 152 7.20 -11.12 8.62
C ASP A 152 7.86 -11.18 7.23
N TRP A 153 9.17 -11.49 7.19
CA TRP A 153 9.98 -11.50 5.97
C TRP A 153 10.21 -12.89 5.37
N GLY A 154 9.31 -13.85 5.63
CA GLY A 154 9.44 -15.25 5.19
C GLY A 154 9.60 -15.46 3.67
N ASN A 155 9.22 -14.46 2.88
CA ASN A 155 9.29 -14.44 1.43
C ASN A 155 10.19 -13.32 0.86
N ILE A 156 11.01 -12.68 1.70
CA ILE A 156 11.86 -11.59 1.26
C ILE A 156 12.82 -12.03 0.15
N GLY A 157 12.93 -11.20 -0.89
CA GLY A 157 13.77 -11.47 -2.06
C GLY A 157 13.19 -12.48 -3.07
N LYS A 158 12.03 -13.10 -2.81
CA LYS A 158 11.33 -13.92 -3.80
C LYS A 158 10.63 -13.02 -4.84
N SER A 159 10.53 -13.52 -6.07
CA SER A 159 9.69 -12.90 -7.09
C SER A 159 8.20 -13.12 -6.77
N PRO A 160 7.26 -12.32 -7.30
CA PRO A 160 5.83 -12.52 -7.08
C PRO A 160 5.35 -13.94 -7.44
N THR A 161 5.85 -14.54 -8.52
CA THR A 161 5.51 -15.92 -8.89
C THR A 161 6.03 -16.94 -7.86
N ALA A 162 7.22 -16.74 -7.32
CA ALA A 162 7.78 -17.63 -6.29
C ALA A 162 7.06 -17.47 -4.94
N VAL A 163 6.57 -16.27 -4.61
CA VAL A 163 5.69 -16.02 -3.45
C VAL A 163 4.42 -16.85 -3.55
N LEU A 164 3.71 -16.76 -4.67
CA LEU A 164 2.45 -17.48 -4.88
C LEU A 164 2.65 -19.01 -4.89
N ALA A 165 3.77 -19.50 -5.45
CA ALA A 165 4.10 -20.91 -5.44
C ALA A 165 4.38 -21.44 -4.01
N ASP A 166 5.14 -20.68 -3.21
CA ASP A 166 5.40 -21.00 -1.80
C ASP A 166 4.11 -21.02 -0.98
N GLU A 167 3.24 -20.02 -1.18
CA GLU A 167 1.94 -19.92 -0.53
C GLU A 167 1.05 -21.13 -0.85
N GLN A 168 0.86 -21.43 -2.12
CA GLN A 168 0.05 -22.57 -2.56
C GLN A 168 0.61 -23.90 -2.00
N GLN A 169 1.93 -24.11 -2.08
CA GLN A 169 2.55 -25.33 -1.57
C GLN A 169 2.30 -25.50 -0.07
N ARG A 170 2.48 -24.44 0.72
CA ARG A 170 2.32 -24.49 2.19
C ARG A 170 0.87 -24.72 2.60
N LEU A 171 -0.06 -24.02 1.96
CA LEU A 171 -1.49 -24.18 2.20
C LEU A 171 -1.94 -25.61 1.90
N GLN A 172 -1.58 -26.15 0.73
CA GLN A 172 -1.94 -27.53 0.37
C GLN A 172 -1.27 -28.56 1.28
N ALA A 173 -0.04 -28.32 1.71
CA ALA A 173 0.65 -29.22 2.63
C ALA A 173 -0.01 -29.31 4.02
N ALA A 174 -0.82 -28.32 4.42
CA ALA A 174 -1.56 -28.33 5.68
C ALA A 174 -2.91 -29.06 5.61
N LEU A 175 -3.50 -29.19 4.41
CA LEU A 175 -4.83 -29.79 4.24
C LEU A 175 -4.88 -31.23 4.77
N GLY A 176 -5.88 -31.52 5.60
CA GLY A 176 -6.10 -32.85 6.17
C GLY A 176 -5.19 -33.20 7.36
N LYS A 177 -4.34 -32.28 7.81
CA LYS A 177 -3.41 -32.49 8.93
C LYS A 177 -3.84 -31.72 10.18
N ASP A 178 -3.26 -32.11 11.30
CA ASP A 178 -3.31 -31.34 12.52
C ASP A 178 -2.01 -30.53 12.61
N VAL A 179 -2.12 -29.20 12.57
CA VAL A 179 -0.98 -28.27 12.60
C VAL A 179 -0.99 -27.50 13.90
N ILE A 180 0.17 -27.02 14.33
CA ILE A 180 0.24 -26.07 15.45
C ILE A 180 0.24 -24.65 14.88
N VAL A 181 -0.71 -23.83 15.34
CA VAL A 181 -0.78 -22.40 15.07
C VAL A 181 -0.45 -21.61 16.33
N TYR A 182 -0.02 -20.36 16.15
CA TYR A 182 0.46 -19.50 17.23
C TYR A 182 -0.10 -18.09 17.12
N ASP A 183 -0.20 -17.40 18.24
CA ASP A 183 -0.31 -15.94 18.23
C ASP A 183 1.09 -15.32 18.11
N GLN A 184 1.18 -14.09 17.60
CA GLN A 184 2.43 -13.33 17.60
C GLN A 184 2.64 -12.65 18.95
N GLY A 185 3.72 -13.03 19.63
CA GLY A 185 4.19 -12.39 20.85
C GLY A 185 5.15 -11.22 20.59
N LYS A 186 5.74 -10.70 21.66
CA LYS A 186 6.76 -9.64 21.57
C LYS A 186 8.01 -10.15 20.88
N GLY A 187 8.61 -9.32 20.03
CA GLY A 187 9.90 -9.60 19.39
C GLY A 187 9.86 -10.81 18.46
N ASP A 188 8.76 -10.99 17.73
CA ASP A 188 8.57 -12.07 16.75
C ASP A 188 8.47 -13.50 17.31
N LEU A 189 8.32 -13.63 18.63
CA LEU A 189 8.23 -14.94 19.26
C LEU A 189 6.82 -15.54 19.10
N PRO A 190 6.70 -16.82 18.69
CA PRO A 190 5.43 -17.52 18.71
C PRO A 190 4.99 -17.75 20.16
N VAL A 191 3.74 -17.41 20.48
CA VAL A 191 3.13 -17.63 21.80
C VAL A 191 1.78 -18.32 21.67
N HIS A 192 1.28 -18.89 22.78
CA HIS A 192 0.00 -19.60 22.83
C HIS A 192 -0.18 -20.66 21.73
N PRO A 193 0.66 -21.72 21.69
CA PRO A 193 0.49 -22.80 20.73
C PRO A 193 -0.91 -23.42 20.82
N ARG A 194 -1.60 -23.55 19.68
CA ARG A 194 -2.89 -24.21 19.56
C ARG A 194 -2.84 -25.27 18.46
N ALA A 195 -3.29 -26.48 18.75
CA ALA A 195 -3.50 -27.48 17.71
C ALA A 195 -4.74 -27.12 16.89
N MET A 196 -4.62 -27.16 15.58
CA MET A 196 -5.71 -26.91 14.64
C MET A 196 -5.81 -28.08 13.66
N ALA A 197 -6.95 -28.76 13.71
CA ALA A 197 -7.33 -29.76 12.72
C ALA A 197 -7.72 -29.08 11.40
N VAL A 198 -6.81 -28.98 10.44
CA VAL A 198 -7.05 -28.32 9.16
C VAL A 198 -7.85 -29.25 8.26
N ARG A 199 -9.12 -28.93 8.05
CA ARG A 199 -10.03 -29.73 7.21
C ARG A 199 -10.46 -28.98 5.95
N ARG A 200 -10.34 -27.66 5.97
CA ARG A 200 -10.50 -26.79 4.81
C ARG A 200 -9.33 -25.84 4.73
N VAL A 201 -8.81 -25.69 3.52
CA VAL A 201 -7.81 -24.70 3.14
C VAL A 201 -8.43 -23.84 2.04
N GLN A 202 -8.19 -22.54 2.10
CA GLN A 202 -8.53 -21.62 1.00
C GLN A 202 -7.43 -20.59 0.83
N THR A 203 -7.16 -20.20 -0.41
CA THR A 203 -6.42 -18.97 -0.69
C THR A 203 -7.33 -17.76 -0.48
N GLU A 204 -6.74 -16.57 -0.38
CA GLU A 204 -7.53 -15.34 -0.30
C GLU A 204 -8.26 -15.03 -1.60
N GLN A 205 -7.63 -15.31 -2.73
CA GLN A 205 -8.28 -15.23 -4.03
C GLN A 205 -9.54 -16.11 -4.10
N GLU A 206 -9.46 -17.37 -3.66
CA GLU A 206 -10.63 -18.27 -3.64
C GLU A 206 -11.75 -17.73 -2.72
N LEU A 207 -11.39 -17.09 -1.60
CA LEU A 207 -12.35 -16.44 -0.72
C LEU A 207 -13.01 -15.24 -1.42
N ALA A 208 -12.22 -14.34 -2.01
CA ALA A 208 -12.70 -13.17 -2.74
C ALA A 208 -13.63 -13.56 -3.91
N ASP A 209 -13.20 -14.52 -4.74
CA ASP A 209 -13.95 -15.03 -5.88
C ASP A 209 -15.30 -15.63 -5.42
N SER A 210 -15.32 -16.36 -4.29
CA SER A 210 -16.55 -16.94 -3.73
C SER A 210 -17.60 -15.90 -3.31
N LYS A 211 -17.21 -14.63 -3.19
CA LYS A 211 -18.07 -13.49 -2.81
C LYS A 211 -18.31 -12.52 -3.97
N GLY A 212 -17.84 -12.85 -5.18
CA GLY A 212 -17.92 -11.96 -6.34
C GLY A 212 -17.11 -10.67 -6.16
N ILE A 213 -15.98 -10.77 -5.46
CA ILE A 213 -15.02 -9.69 -5.25
C ILE A 213 -13.81 -9.98 -6.13
N HIS A 214 -13.35 -8.98 -6.87
CA HIS A 214 -12.13 -9.13 -7.66
C HIS A 214 -10.91 -9.14 -6.75
N TYR A 215 -9.92 -9.96 -7.05
CA TYR A 215 -8.71 -10.06 -6.24
C TYR A 215 -7.49 -9.56 -7.02
N VAL A 216 -6.63 -8.80 -6.34
CA VAL A 216 -5.36 -8.30 -6.87
C VAL A 216 -4.28 -8.46 -5.82
N ARG A 217 -3.20 -9.15 -6.18
CA ARG A 217 -2.02 -9.34 -5.32
C ARG A 217 -0.89 -8.41 -5.73
N LEU A 218 -0.37 -7.65 -4.76
CA LEU A 218 0.87 -6.86 -4.85
C LEU A 218 1.80 -7.28 -3.71
N ALA A 219 2.87 -8.02 -4.01
CA ALA A 219 3.65 -8.77 -3.02
C ALA A 219 4.67 -7.87 -2.27
N ASN A 220 4.17 -6.96 -1.44
CA ASN A 220 4.98 -5.99 -0.71
C ASN A 220 5.50 -6.54 0.63
N THR A 221 6.82 -6.53 0.80
CA THR A 221 7.50 -6.92 2.04
C THR A 221 7.01 -6.07 3.21
N ASP A 222 6.73 -6.68 4.37
CA ASP A 222 6.27 -5.92 5.53
C ASP A 222 7.32 -4.92 6.02
N HIS A 223 6.85 -3.84 6.63
CA HIS A 223 7.63 -2.73 7.20
C HIS A 223 8.40 -1.83 6.22
N LEU A 224 8.67 -2.29 4.99
CA LEU A 224 9.41 -1.57 3.96
C LEU A 224 8.51 -0.67 3.10
N TRP A 225 9.12 0.26 2.37
CA TRP A 225 8.43 0.97 1.30
C TRP A 225 8.21 0.02 0.09
N PRO A 226 7.06 0.08 -0.62
CA PRO A 226 6.82 -0.68 -1.84
C PRO A 226 7.94 -0.55 -2.87
N THR A 227 8.31 -1.66 -3.51
CA THR A 227 9.35 -1.63 -4.53
C THR A 227 8.89 -0.82 -5.76
N PRO A 228 9.80 -0.28 -6.57
CA PRO A 228 9.41 0.42 -7.79
C PRO A 228 8.55 -0.43 -8.74
N ASP A 229 8.82 -1.73 -8.82
CA ASP A 229 8.08 -2.65 -9.70
C ASP A 229 6.65 -2.88 -9.20
N GLU A 230 6.45 -3.01 -7.88
CA GLU A 230 5.11 -3.12 -7.28
C GLU A 230 4.29 -1.83 -7.45
N ILE A 231 4.94 -0.65 -7.33
CA ILE A 231 4.29 0.63 -7.60
C ILE A 231 3.92 0.77 -9.09
N ASP A 232 4.79 0.35 -10.00
CA ASP A 232 4.49 0.36 -11.44
C ASP A 232 3.33 -0.58 -11.78
N ALA A 233 3.29 -1.78 -11.18
CA ALA A 233 2.19 -2.72 -11.34
C ALA A 233 0.87 -2.13 -10.82
N PHE A 234 0.90 -1.48 -9.65
CA PHE A 234 -0.25 -0.77 -9.10
C PHE A 234 -0.73 0.37 -10.00
N LEU A 235 0.17 1.21 -10.50
CA LEU A 235 -0.18 2.29 -11.43
C LEU A 235 -0.77 1.76 -12.74
N ALA A 236 -0.25 0.66 -13.26
CA ALA A 236 -0.81 -0.01 -14.43
C ALA A 236 -2.22 -0.53 -14.14
N PHE A 237 -2.44 -1.17 -12.99
CA PHE A 237 -3.77 -1.61 -12.55
C PHE A 237 -4.75 -0.45 -12.37
N VAL A 238 -4.34 0.65 -11.72
CA VAL A 238 -5.23 1.81 -11.51
C VAL A 238 -5.74 2.40 -12.83
N ARG A 239 -4.97 2.30 -13.92
CA ARG A 239 -5.38 2.76 -15.26
C ARG A 239 -6.43 1.87 -15.93
N THR A 240 -6.60 0.63 -15.48
CA THR A 240 -7.60 -0.30 -16.04
C THR A 240 -8.93 -0.29 -15.28
N LEU A 241 -9.00 0.40 -14.15
CA LEU A 241 -10.18 0.42 -13.30
C LEU A 241 -11.36 1.14 -13.97
N PRO A 242 -12.59 0.63 -13.82
CA PRO A 242 -13.78 1.41 -14.12
C PRO A 242 -13.95 2.56 -13.12
N ASP A 243 -14.65 3.62 -13.53
CA ASP A 243 -14.80 4.85 -12.73
C ASP A 243 -15.49 4.63 -11.37
N ASP A 244 -16.36 3.61 -11.27
CA ASP A 244 -17.11 3.25 -10.07
C ASP A 244 -16.48 2.13 -9.24
N ALA A 245 -15.25 1.70 -9.57
CA ALA A 245 -14.51 0.72 -8.81
C ALA A 245 -14.30 1.16 -7.36
N TRP A 246 -14.44 0.21 -6.44
CA TRP A 246 -14.08 0.38 -5.04
C TRP A 246 -12.87 -0.48 -4.69
N LEU A 247 -11.83 0.13 -4.12
CA LEU A 247 -10.62 -0.59 -3.72
C LEU A 247 -10.58 -0.78 -2.21
N HIS A 248 -10.51 -2.03 -1.78
CA HIS A 248 -10.23 -2.39 -0.40
C HIS A 248 -8.77 -2.81 -0.28
N PHE A 249 -7.95 -1.98 0.37
CA PHE A 249 -6.55 -2.30 0.61
C PHE A 249 -6.38 -2.97 1.96
N HIS A 250 -5.67 -4.09 2.02
CA HIS A 250 -5.28 -4.66 3.31
C HIS A 250 -3.84 -5.16 3.29
N CYS A 251 -3.33 -5.33 4.49
CA CYS A 251 -2.11 -6.08 4.76
C CYS A 251 -2.34 -6.82 6.08
N GLU A 252 -1.29 -7.27 6.76
CA GLU A 252 -1.42 -7.86 8.10
C GLU A 252 -2.15 -6.89 9.07
N ALA A 253 -1.54 -5.76 9.41
CA ALA A 253 -2.06 -4.86 10.45
C ALA A 253 -3.09 -3.84 9.95
N GLY A 254 -3.12 -3.55 8.66
CA GLY A 254 -3.91 -2.45 8.10
C GLY A 254 -3.31 -1.06 8.29
N ALA A 255 -2.02 -1.00 8.67
CA ALA A 255 -1.31 0.22 9.00
C ALA A 255 -0.32 0.62 7.89
N GLY A 256 0.91 0.07 7.90
CA GLY A 256 2.01 0.52 7.03
C GLY A 256 1.73 0.41 5.53
N ARG A 257 1.68 -0.81 5.01
CA ARG A 257 1.46 -1.08 3.57
C ARG A 257 0.11 -0.53 3.10
N THR A 258 -0.97 -0.84 3.83
CA THR A 258 -2.32 -0.34 3.55
C THR A 258 -2.37 1.17 3.42
N THR A 259 -1.84 1.92 4.39
CA THR A 259 -1.92 3.39 4.33
C THR A 259 -1.03 3.96 3.24
N ALA A 260 0.13 3.36 2.96
CA ALA A 260 0.99 3.79 1.85
C ALA A 260 0.24 3.73 0.51
N TYR A 261 -0.44 2.62 0.21
CA TYR A 261 -1.21 2.49 -1.03
C TYR A 261 -2.46 3.36 -1.07
N MET A 262 -3.17 3.53 0.06
CA MET A 262 -4.29 4.47 0.14
C MET A 262 -3.84 5.91 -0.12
N VAL A 263 -2.71 6.34 0.45
CA VAL A 263 -2.11 7.65 0.21
C VAL A 263 -1.67 7.81 -1.24
N MET A 264 -1.00 6.81 -1.83
CA MET A 264 -0.61 6.85 -3.25
C MET A 264 -1.84 6.98 -4.17
N TYR A 265 -2.88 6.19 -3.93
CA TYR A 265 -4.13 6.27 -4.71
C TYR A 265 -4.78 7.65 -4.59
N ASP A 266 -4.78 8.20 -3.39
CA ASP A 266 -5.34 9.50 -3.13
C ASP A 266 -4.60 10.62 -3.87
N MET A 267 -3.26 10.58 -3.89
CA MET A 267 -2.45 11.49 -4.72
C MET A 267 -2.79 11.39 -6.20
N ILE A 268 -2.95 10.17 -6.72
CA ILE A 268 -3.28 9.94 -8.13
C ILE A 268 -4.65 10.52 -8.49
N LYS A 269 -5.66 10.33 -7.64
CA LYS A 269 -7.04 10.78 -7.91
C LYS A 269 -7.30 12.24 -7.56
N ASN A 270 -6.52 12.80 -6.64
CA ASN A 270 -6.65 14.18 -6.19
C ASN A 270 -5.33 14.97 -6.36
N PRO A 271 -4.75 15.04 -7.57
CA PRO A 271 -3.42 15.63 -7.77
C PRO A 271 -3.38 17.14 -7.52
N GLY A 272 -4.53 17.82 -7.49
CA GLY A 272 -4.61 19.25 -7.19
C GLY A 272 -4.58 19.61 -5.70
N LEU A 273 -4.53 18.62 -4.79
CA LEU A 273 -4.48 18.88 -3.35
C LEU A 273 -3.05 18.99 -2.83
N PRO A 274 -2.80 19.83 -1.81
CA PRO A 274 -1.52 19.86 -1.12
C PRO A 274 -1.15 18.50 -0.53
N TYR A 275 0.14 18.18 -0.57
CA TYR A 275 0.71 16.98 0.06
C TYR A 275 0.25 16.82 1.53
N LYS A 276 0.28 17.91 2.31
CA LYS A 276 -0.14 17.94 3.72
C LYS A 276 -1.58 17.46 3.91
N ASP A 277 -2.51 17.91 3.06
CA ASP A 277 -3.92 17.49 3.14
C ASP A 277 -4.07 15.98 2.97
N ILE A 278 -3.38 15.40 1.98
CA ILE A 278 -3.50 13.98 1.66
C ILE A 278 -2.95 13.11 2.78
N VAL A 279 -1.74 13.40 3.27
CA VAL A 279 -1.13 12.57 4.33
C VAL A 279 -1.84 12.74 5.67
N TYR A 280 -2.37 13.94 5.98
CA TYR A 280 -3.16 14.17 7.19
C TYR A 280 -4.50 13.45 7.09
N ARG A 281 -5.27 13.62 6.01
CA ARG A 281 -6.61 13.02 5.93
C ARG A 281 -6.59 11.49 5.92
N GLN A 282 -5.59 10.87 5.30
CA GLN A 282 -5.44 9.41 5.29
C GLN A 282 -5.07 8.87 6.68
N TYR A 283 -4.27 9.63 7.44
CA TYR A 283 -4.01 9.35 8.84
C TYR A 283 -5.27 9.54 9.69
N GLU A 284 -5.95 10.68 9.56
CA GLU A 284 -7.10 11.04 10.38
C GLU A 284 -8.33 10.16 10.14
N ILE A 285 -8.51 9.53 8.98
CA ILE A 285 -9.55 8.48 8.81
C ILE A 285 -9.17 7.12 9.45
N GLY A 286 -8.04 7.03 10.15
CA GLY A 286 -7.59 5.84 10.90
C GLY A 286 -6.40 5.10 10.29
N GLY A 287 -5.70 5.69 9.34
CA GLY A 287 -4.44 5.17 8.81
C GLY A 287 -3.25 5.46 9.72
N ASN A 288 -2.06 5.00 9.33
CA ASN A 288 -0.82 5.40 9.96
C ASN A 288 -0.30 6.71 9.33
N TYR A 289 0.39 7.56 10.08
CA TYR A 289 1.01 8.76 9.50
C TYR A 289 2.21 8.35 8.62
N THR A 290 2.02 8.34 7.30
CA THR A 290 3.04 7.86 6.34
C THR A 290 4.33 8.68 6.30
N PRO A 291 4.33 10.01 6.58
CA PRO A 291 5.55 10.79 6.71
C PRO A 291 6.24 10.63 8.07
N HIS A 292 5.81 9.69 8.93
CA HIS A 292 6.49 9.47 10.20
C HIS A 292 7.96 9.13 10.00
N ASP A 293 8.83 9.87 10.68
CA ASP A 293 10.26 9.65 10.67
C ASP A 293 10.82 9.55 12.10
N VAL A 294 11.90 8.80 12.25
CA VAL A 294 12.64 8.66 13.50
C VAL A 294 14.01 9.28 13.29
N ALA A 295 14.13 10.58 13.54
CA ALA A 295 15.37 11.35 13.28
C ALA A 295 16.61 10.79 14.02
N HIS A 296 16.41 10.15 15.18
CA HIS A 296 17.47 9.55 16.00
C HIS A 296 17.04 8.16 16.48
N PRO A 297 17.09 7.12 15.62
CA PRO A 297 16.69 5.79 16.02
C PRO A 297 17.69 5.24 17.04
N LYS A 298 17.18 4.59 18.09
CA LYS A 298 18.04 3.86 19.02
C LYS A 298 18.73 2.73 18.26
N GLN A 299 19.93 2.32 18.69
CA GLN A 299 20.67 1.24 18.03
C GLN A 299 19.88 -0.09 17.94
N SER A 300 18.94 -0.34 18.86
CA SER A 300 18.04 -1.50 18.84
C SER A 300 16.80 -1.34 17.96
N ASP A 301 16.55 -0.14 17.40
CA ASP A 301 15.42 0.14 16.53
C ASP A 301 15.78 -0.15 15.07
N TRP A 302 15.68 -1.42 14.72
CA TRP A 302 15.92 -1.89 13.36
C TRP A 302 14.94 -1.30 12.34
N LYS A 303 13.80 -0.72 12.78
CA LYS A 303 12.81 -0.11 11.88
C LYS A 303 13.14 1.34 11.52
N GLY A 304 13.99 2.02 12.29
CA GLY A 304 14.36 3.42 12.11
C GLY A 304 14.72 3.78 10.66
N PRO A 305 15.70 3.10 10.02
CA PRO A 305 16.07 3.36 8.63
C PRO A 305 14.92 3.19 7.64
N TYR A 306 14.01 2.26 7.89
CA TYR A 306 12.86 2.02 7.01
C TYR A 306 11.74 3.05 7.21
N TYR A 307 11.58 3.63 8.39
CA TYR A 307 10.69 4.79 8.57
C TYR A 307 11.21 6.00 7.79
N HIS A 308 12.50 6.27 7.89
CA HIS A 308 13.14 7.33 7.13
C HIS A 308 12.97 7.15 5.61
N GLU A 309 13.22 5.94 5.10
CA GLU A 309 13.00 5.64 3.67
C GLU A 309 11.52 5.87 3.28
N LYS A 310 10.55 5.43 4.08
CA LYS A 310 9.13 5.66 3.78
C LYS A 310 8.78 7.15 3.76
N HIS A 311 9.30 7.93 4.71
CA HIS A 311 9.13 9.39 4.77
C HIS A 311 9.62 10.05 3.48
N GLU A 312 10.83 9.74 3.03
CA GLU A 312 11.37 10.29 1.78
C GLU A 312 10.54 9.84 0.57
N MET A 313 10.24 8.55 0.48
CA MET A 313 9.62 7.96 -0.69
C MET A 313 8.17 8.39 -0.91
N VAL A 314 7.38 8.62 0.16
CA VAL A 314 6.02 9.15 0.01
C VAL A 314 6.02 10.58 -0.55
N SER A 315 7.01 11.40 -0.17
CA SER A 315 7.17 12.76 -0.71
C SER A 315 7.61 12.73 -2.18
N LEU A 316 8.49 11.80 -2.55
CA LEU A 316 8.92 11.59 -3.93
C LEU A 316 7.78 11.09 -4.81
N PHE A 317 6.92 10.21 -4.29
CA PHE A 317 5.74 9.74 -5.02
C PHE A 317 4.76 10.88 -5.30
N TYR A 318 4.55 11.78 -4.33
CA TYR A 318 3.78 13.00 -4.58
C TYR A 318 4.39 13.85 -5.70
N GLN A 319 5.71 14.09 -5.66
CA GLN A 319 6.41 14.83 -6.72
C GLN A 319 6.27 14.16 -8.09
N TYR A 320 6.35 12.83 -8.14
CA TYR A 320 6.11 12.05 -9.36
C TYR A 320 4.73 12.34 -9.94
N VAL A 321 3.67 12.26 -9.13
CA VAL A 321 2.30 12.55 -9.57
C VAL A 321 2.20 13.97 -10.13
N GLN A 322 2.78 14.96 -9.44
CA GLN A 322 2.80 16.35 -9.92
C GLN A 322 3.54 16.51 -11.26
N ASP A 323 4.66 15.83 -11.43
CA ASP A 323 5.42 15.82 -12.70
C ASP A 323 4.64 15.16 -13.83
N GLN A 324 3.96 14.04 -13.56
CA GLN A 324 3.15 13.35 -14.57
C GLN A 324 1.99 14.24 -15.06
N VAL A 325 1.31 14.95 -14.14
CA VAL A 325 0.24 15.90 -14.51
C VAL A 325 0.77 17.03 -15.39
N ARG A 326 1.96 17.57 -15.09
CA ARG A 326 2.58 18.64 -15.89
C ARG A 326 3.06 18.18 -17.28
N GLN A 327 3.55 16.96 -17.38
CA GLN A 327 4.25 16.45 -18.58
C GLN A 327 3.35 15.60 -19.50
N GLY A 328 2.08 15.41 -19.16
CA GLY A 328 1.14 14.62 -19.96
C GLY A 328 1.26 13.09 -19.78
N GLY A 329 1.94 12.63 -18.72
CA GLY A 329 1.77 11.28 -18.16
C GLY A 329 2.22 10.08 -19.00
N SER A 330 3.52 9.95 -19.30
CA SER A 330 4.05 8.79 -20.05
C SER A 330 5.14 7.99 -19.33
N GLN A 331 5.65 8.48 -18.19
CA GLN A 331 6.81 7.85 -17.53
C GLN A 331 6.37 6.93 -16.39
N SER A 332 6.95 5.73 -16.32
CA SER A 332 6.75 4.85 -15.16
C SER A 332 7.39 5.45 -13.89
N TRP A 333 6.92 5.04 -12.72
CA TRP A 333 7.49 5.47 -11.44
C TRP A 333 8.95 5.01 -11.34
N SER A 334 9.26 3.77 -11.69
CA SER A 334 10.63 3.24 -11.65
C SER A 334 11.60 4.06 -12.51
N GLN A 335 11.19 4.43 -13.72
CA GLN A 335 11.97 5.26 -14.63
C GLN A 335 12.14 6.70 -14.10
N TRP A 336 11.06 7.30 -13.60
CA TRP A 336 11.10 8.65 -13.04
C TRP A 336 12.02 8.72 -11.83
N LEU A 337 11.91 7.77 -10.91
CA LEU A 337 12.72 7.70 -9.70
C LEU A 337 14.20 7.52 -10.02
N LYS A 338 14.53 6.65 -10.99
CA LYS A 338 15.90 6.47 -11.48
C LYS A 338 16.47 7.78 -12.03
N ASN A 339 15.70 8.50 -12.85
CA ASN A 339 16.13 9.78 -13.41
C ASN A 339 16.31 10.86 -12.34
N LYS A 340 15.41 10.92 -11.36
CA LYS A 340 15.51 11.85 -10.22
C LYS A 340 16.80 11.64 -9.44
N ARG A 341 17.13 10.38 -9.11
CA ARG A 341 18.36 10.01 -8.41
C ARG A 341 19.63 10.35 -9.20
N MET A 342 19.63 10.12 -10.52
CA MET A 342 20.78 10.48 -11.37
C MET A 342 21.04 11.99 -11.42
N ARG A 343 19.97 12.81 -11.43
CA ARG A 343 20.13 14.28 -11.43
C ARG A 343 20.76 14.77 -10.13
N VAL A 344 20.34 14.23 -8.98
CA VAL A 344 20.89 14.58 -7.67
C VAL A 344 22.37 14.22 -7.58
N ASN A 345 22.78 13.06 -8.09
CA ASN A 345 24.18 12.62 -8.03
C ASN A 345 25.13 13.41 -8.95
N ASN A 346 24.57 14.14 -9.93
CA ASN A 346 25.33 14.94 -10.90
C ASN A 346 25.24 16.46 -10.60
N SER A 347 24.54 16.86 -9.54
CA SER A 347 24.41 18.23 -9.06
C SER A 347 25.28 18.41 -7.82
#